data_AF-A0AAD3DKD0-F1
#
_entry.id   AF-A0AAD3DKD0-F1
#
_cell.length_a   1.000
_cell.length_b   1.000
_cell.length_c   1.000
_cell.angle_alpha   90.00
_cell.angle_beta   90.00
_cell.angle_gamma   90.00
#
_symmetry.space_group_name_H-M   'P 1'
#
loop_
_entity.id
_entity.type
_entity.pdbx_description
1 polymer ?
#
loop_
_entity_poly.entity_id
_entity_poly.type
_entity_poly.pdbx_seq_one_letter_code
_entity_poly.pdbx_strand_id
1 'polypeptide(L)'
;WPGPLYHDTSKSFYAALNGGTPLRGSVLGLLNPWGSVWQRIRAASKNVKEHNVRGEGLIMGGAMIIRRSGGGDGGEGSVAWMHVESEIGFVADPDAMLCAAREVAEAGNTQQG
;
A
#
# COMPACT_ATOMS: atom_id res chain seq x y z
N TRP A 1 -2.34 4.56 12.86
CA TRP A 1 -3.01 5.86 12.99
C TRP A 1 -2.37 6.81 11.99
N PRO A 2 -3.05 7.26 10.92
CA PRO A 2 -2.38 8.08 9.92
C PRO A 2 -2.45 9.54 10.35
N GLY A 3 -1.33 10.06 10.85
CA GLY A 3 -1.11 11.50 10.99
C GLY A 3 -0.91 12.17 9.62
N PRO A 4 -0.65 13.48 9.60
CA PRO A 4 -0.57 14.24 8.37
C PRO A 4 0.61 13.83 7.46
N LEU A 5 0.33 13.75 6.16
CA LEU A 5 1.25 13.25 5.13
C LEU A 5 1.93 14.41 4.38
N TYR A 6 3.26 14.40 4.33
CA TYR A 6 4.05 15.44 3.67
C TYR A 6 4.81 14.80 2.51
N HIS A 7 5.03 15.56 1.44
CA HIS A 7 5.93 15.21 0.33
C HIS A 7 7.40 15.32 0.75
N ASP A 8 7.73 14.79 1.92
CA ASP A 8 9.07 14.71 2.49
C ASP A 8 9.49 13.24 2.45
N THR A 9 10.72 12.97 2.02
CA THR A 9 11.38 11.66 2.15
C THR A 9 11.19 11.04 3.55
N SER A 10 11.10 11.89 4.59
CA SER A 10 10.82 11.51 5.97
C SER A 10 9.39 11.02 6.24
N LYS A 11 8.45 11.16 5.29
CA LYS A 11 7.02 10.73 5.37
C LYS A 11 6.59 9.84 4.19
N SER A 12 7.56 9.20 3.54
CA SER A 12 7.36 8.13 2.55
C SER A 12 6.46 6.99 3.08
N PHE A 13 5.93 6.14 2.18
CA PHE A 13 5.01 5.04 2.52
C PHE A 13 5.43 4.25 3.78
N TYR A 14 6.70 3.85 3.90
CA TYR A 14 7.21 3.14 5.08
C TYR A 14 7.35 4.03 6.34
N ALA A 15 7.57 5.33 6.17
CA ALA A 15 7.54 6.31 7.25
C ALA A 15 6.15 6.48 7.86
N ALA A 16 5.11 6.51 7.02
CA ALA A 16 3.73 6.54 7.48
C ALA A 16 3.29 5.24 8.17
N LEU A 17 3.87 4.10 7.79
CA LEU A 17 3.47 2.77 8.28
C LEU A 17 4.19 2.29 9.54
N ASN A 18 5.50 2.52 9.63
CA ASN A 18 6.33 1.94 10.69
C ASN A 18 7.52 2.84 11.05
N GLY A 19 7.30 4.16 11.09
CA GLY A 19 8.32 5.14 11.47
C GLY A 19 9.55 5.16 10.56
N GLY A 20 9.43 4.63 9.34
CA GLY A 20 10.46 4.66 8.30
C GLY A 20 11.14 3.32 8.10
N THR A 21 10.86 2.36 8.97
CA THR A 21 11.45 1.02 8.92
C THR A 21 10.59 0.12 8.03
N PRO A 22 11.12 -0.45 6.92
CA PRO A 22 10.37 -1.38 6.08
C PRO A 22 9.80 -2.54 6.91
N LEU A 23 8.49 -2.78 6.79
CA LEU A 23 7.87 -3.93 7.43
C LEU A 23 8.38 -5.19 6.75
N ARG A 24 8.85 -6.16 7.54
CA ARG A 24 9.30 -7.46 7.04
C ARG A 24 8.28 -8.54 7.38
N GLY A 25 7.86 -9.29 6.38
CA GLY A 25 6.95 -10.41 6.49
C GLY A 25 7.55 -11.56 7.26
N SER A 26 6.68 -12.31 7.94
CA SER A 26 7.10 -13.51 8.65
C SER A 26 7.52 -14.60 7.65
N VAL A 27 8.72 -15.15 7.85
CA VAL A 27 9.21 -16.32 7.11
C VAL A 27 8.44 -17.59 7.43
N LEU A 28 7.65 -17.62 8.52
CA LEU A 28 6.86 -18.80 8.91
C LEU A 28 5.85 -19.20 7.82
N GLY A 29 5.27 -18.22 7.12
CA GLY A 29 4.35 -18.48 6.01
C GLY A 29 5.01 -19.18 4.81
N LEU A 30 6.33 -19.05 4.67
CA LEU A 30 7.12 -19.73 3.63
C LEU A 30 7.44 -21.19 4.00
N LEU A 31 7.36 -21.57 5.28
CA LEU A 31 7.64 -22.94 5.73
C LEU A 31 6.52 -23.93 5.38
N ASN A 32 5.32 -23.45 5.05
CA ASN A 32 4.19 -24.28 4.63
C ASN A 32 3.95 -24.18 3.11
N PRO A 33 4.49 -25.09 2.29
CA PRO A 33 4.38 -25.06 0.82
C PRO A 33 2.95 -25.29 0.28
N TRP A 34 2.00 -25.64 1.15
CA TRP A 34 0.57 -25.78 0.83
C TRP A 34 -0.28 -24.60 1.35
N GLY A 35 0.34 -23.63 2.02
CA GLY A 35 -0.35 -22.46 2.58
C GLY A 35 -0.75 -21.40 1.56
N SER A 36 -1.55 -20.43 2.01
CA SER A 36 -2.03 -19.27 1.24
C SER A 36 -0.88 -18.46 0.60
N VAL A 37 0.23 -18.28 1.32
CA VAL A 37 1.42 -17.58 0.83
C VAL A 37 2.00 -18.24 -0.42
N TRP A 38 2.17 -19.57 -0.41
CA TRP A 38 2.70 -20.30 -1.57
C TRP A 38 1.72 -20.33 -2.74
N GLN A 39 0.42 -20.38 -2.48
CA GLN A 39 -0.60 -20.24 -3.53
C GLN A 39 -0.49 -18.89 -4.24
N ARG A 40 -0.35 -17.80 -3.46
CA ARG A 40 -0.17 -16.44 -3.98
C ARG A 40 1.16 -16.28 -4.74
N ILE A 41 2.26 -16.83 -4.21
CA ILE A 41 3.56 -16.84 -4.90
C ILE A 41 3.44 -17.56 -6.25
N ARG A 42 2.87 -18.76 -6.29
CA ARG A 42 2.70 -19.52 -7.54
C ARG A 42 1.81 -18.79 -8.55
N ALA A 43 0.75 -18.12 -8.09
CA ALA A 43 -0.10 -17.32 -8.95
C ALA A 43 0.68 -16.10 -9.52
N ALA A 44 1.44 -15.39 -8.69
CA ALA A 44 2.26 -14.26 -9.12
C ALA A 44 3.34 -14.68 -10.12
N SER A 45 4.10 -15.75 -9.85
CA SER A 45 5.15 -16.24 -10.75
C SER A 45 4.64 -16.67 -12.13
N LYS A 46 3.35 -16.99 -12.28
CA LYS A 46 2.73 -17.30 -13.58
C LYS A 46 2.32 -16.05 -14.34
N ASN A 47 1.98 -14.96 -13.64
CA ASN A 47 1.33 -13.79 -14.22
C ASN A 47 2.29 -12.59 -14.39
N VAL A 48 3.40 -12.54 -13.66
CA VAL A 48 4.36 -11.43 -13.70
C VAL A 48 5.82 -11.92 -13.68
N LYS A 49 6.67 -11.32 -14.54
CA LYS A 49 8.11 -11.64 -14.63
C LYS A 49 8.90 -11.16 -13.41
N GLU A 50 8.48 -10.06 -12.82
CA GLU A 50 9.02 -9.50 -11.57
C GLU A 50 7.97 -9.67 -10.48
N HIS A 51 8.35 -10.31 -9.38
CA HIS A 51 7.48 -10.59 -8.24
C HIS A 51 8.31 -10.53 -6.96
N ASN A 52 7.66 -10.31 -5.82
CA ASN A 52 8.29 -10.03 -4.51
C ASN A 52 9.34 -11.06 -4.03
N VAL A 53 9.43 -12.23 -4.67
CA VAL A 53 10.44 -13.27 -4.39
C VAL A 53 11.79 -12.98 -5.10
N ARG A 54 11.83 -12.08 -6.09
CA ARG A 54 13.06 -11.52 -6.70
C ARG A 54 13.28 -10.10 -6.17
N GLY A 55 14.14 -9.96 -5.14
CA GLY A 55 14.45 -8.69 -4.46
C GLY A 55 14.85 -8.91 -3.00
N GLU A 56 14.63 -7.92 -2.12
CA GLU A 56 14.82 -8.05 -0.66
C GLU A 56 13.74 -8.93 0.03
N GLY A 57 12.95 -9.67 -0.77
CA GLY A 57 12.23 -10.93 -0.50
C GLY A 57 11.09 -10.93 0.51
N LEU A 58 11.25 -10.16 1.59
CA LEU A 58 10.40 -10.16 2.77
C LEU A 58 9.85 -8.78 3.06
N ILE A 59 10.19 -7.75 2.29
CA ILE A 59 9.58 -6.43 2.49
C ILE A 59 8.10 -6.52 2.13
N MET A 60 7.25 -6.15 3.08
CA MET A 60 5.80 -6.13 2.94
C MET A 60 5.39 -4.92 2.13
N GLY A 61 4.58 -5.17 1.10
CA GLY A 61 4.01 -4.12 0.29
C GLY A 61 2.77 -3.49 0.93
N GLY A 62 2.12 -2.65 0.13
CA GLY A 62 0.78 -2.17 0.39
C GLY A 62 0.42 -1.03 -0.54
N ALA A 63 -0.74 -0.44 -0.32
CA ALA A 63 -1.29 0.62 -1.15
C ALA A 63 -1.92 1.70 -0.27
N MET A 64 -1.87 2.94 -0.75
CA MET A 64 -2.44 4.09 -0.04
C MET A 64 -3.09 5.05 -1.03
N ILE A 65 -4.25 5.57 -0.67
CA ILE A 65 -4.94 6.63 -1.41
C ILE A 65 -4.94 7.87 -0.55
N ILE A 66 -4.51 8.98 -1.14
CA ILE A 66 -4.29 10.24 -0.46
C ILE A 66 -5.25 11.28 -1.05
N ARG A 67 -5.94 12.03 -0.19
CA ARG A 67 -6.72 13.20 -0.62
C ARG A 67 -5.75 14.31 -0.99
N ARG A 68 -5.94 14.90 -2.17
CA ARG A 68 -5.19 16.08 -2.57
C ARG A 68 -5.60 17.25 -1.67
N SER A 69 -4.65 17.86 -0.97
CA SER A 69 -4.90 19.16 -0.33
C SER A 69 -5.01 20.24 -1.41
N GLY A 70 -5.89 21.22 -1.21
CA GLY A 70 -6.05 22.39 -2.07
C GLY A 70 -4.71 23.07 -2.37
N GLY A 71 -4.61 23.63 -3.58
CA GLY A 71 -3.34 23.96 -4.24
C GLY A 71 -2.45 25.02 -3.59
N GLY A 72 -1.26 25.17 -4.15
CA GLY A 72 -0.39 26.33 -3.96
C GLY A 72 0.69 26.16 -2.89
N ASP A 73 0.31 26.00 -1.63
CA ASP A 73 1.27 26.13 -0.52
C ASP A 73 1.07 25.03 0.52
N GLY A 74 1.84 23.94 0.43
CA GLY A 74 2.16 23.08 1.57
C GLY A 74 1.02 22.41 2.34
N GLY A 75 -0.20 22.35 1.81
CA GLY A 75 -1.32 21.75 2.52
C GLY A 75 -1.19 20.23 2.68
N GLU A 76 -1.44 19.72 3.89
CA GLU A 76 -1.27 18.32 4.27
C GLU A 76 -2.31 17.43 3.56
N GLY A 77 -1.85 16.48 2.74
CA GLY A 77 -2.72 15.44 2.20
C GLY A 77 -3.15 14.49 3.33
N SER A 78 -4.45 14.13 3.38
CA SER A 78 -4.95 13.14 4.35
C SER A 78 -5.05 11.76 3.72
N VAL A 79 -4.74 10.71 4.48
CA VAL A 79 -4.92 9.33 4.03
C VAL A 79 -6.41 9.02 3.99
N ALA A 80 -6.93 8.69 2.80
CA ALA A 80 -8.32 8.29 2.61
C ALA A 80 -8.53 6.80 2.81
N TRP A 81 -7.57 6.01 2.34
CA TRP A 81 -7.62 4.56 2.40
C TRP A 81 -6.20 4.01 2.39
N MET A 82 -6.03 2.87 3.06
CA MET A 82 -4.74 2.21 3.17
C MET A 82 -4.92 0.71 3.31
N HIS A 83 -4.07 -0.04 2.60
CA HIS A 83 -3.89 -1.46 2.77
C HIS A 83 -2.42 -1.74 3.03
N VAL A 84 -2.14 -2.50 4.07
CA VAL A 84 -0.80 -3.00 4.38
C VAL A 84 -0.86 -4.50 4.23
N GLU A 85 0.07 -5.08 3.48
CA GLU A 85 0.14 -6.53 3.38
C GLU A 85 0.37 -7.12 4.79
N SER A 86 -0.53 -8.01 5.23
CA SER A 86 -0.37 -8.77 6.48
C SER A 86 0.40 -10.07 6.27
N GLU A 87 0.40 -10.59 5.05
CA GLU A 87 1.10 -11.78 4.61
C GLU A 87 1.68 -11.55 3.22
N ILE A 88 2.80 -12.21 2.90
CA ILE A 88 3.48 -12.06 1.61
C ILE A 88 2.49 -12.32 0.47
N GLY A 89 2.35 -11.34 -0.42
CA GLY A 89 1.48 -11.42 -1.59
C GLY A 89 0.00 -11.25 -1.29
N PHE A 90 -0.39 -10.86 -0.07
CA PHE A 90 -1.77 -10.45 0.26
C PHE A 90 -2.02 -9.03 -0.21
N VAL A 91 -2.09 -8.87 -1.53
CA VAL A 91 -2.24 -7.57 -2.19
C VAL A 91 -3.59 -6.93 -1.89
N ALA A 92 -3.65 -5.61 -2.03
CA ALA A 92 -4.90 -4.85 -1.97
C ALA A 92 -5.92 -5.37 -2.98
N ASP A 93 -7.19 -5.42 -2.59
CA ASP A 93 -8.30 -5.68 -3.51
C ASP A 93 -8.44 -4.51 -4.50
N PRO A 94 -8.28 -4.75 -5.83
CA PRO A 94 -8.40 -3.70 -6.83
C PRO A 94 -9.73 -2.97 -6.80
N ASP A 95 -10.84 -3.66 -6.53
CA ASP A 95 -12.17 -3.05 -6.55
C ASP A 95 -12.36 -2.12 -5.35
N ALA A 96 -11.93 -2.55 -4.15
CA ALA A 96 -11.90 -1.70 -2.96
C ALA A 96 -11.02 -0.47 -3.16
N MET A 97 -9.85 -0.65 -3.78
CA MET A 97 -8.93 0.45 -4.08
C MET A 97 -9.54 1.44 -5.09
N LEU A 98 -10.14 0.96 -6.18
CA LEU A 98 -10.79 1.80 -7.18
C LEU A 98 -12.01 2.53 -6.62
N CYS A 99 -12.80 1.88 -5.77
CA CYS A 99 -13.93 2.50 -5.09
C CYS A 99 -13.46 3.68 -4.22
N ALA A 100 -12.49 3.44 -3.34
CA ALA A 100 -11.93 4.49 -2.49
C ALA A 100 -11.28 5.63 -3.30
N ALA A 101 -10.66 5.32 -4.45
CA ALA A 101 -10.08 6.34 -5.33
C ALA A 101 -11.16 7.23 -5.97
N ARG A 102 -12.29 6.63 -6.39
CA ARG A 102 -13.43 7.35 -6.94
C ARG A 102 -14.07 8.26 -5.90
N GLU A 103 -14.33 7.76 -4.70
CA GLU A 103 -14.88 8.56 -3.60
C GLU A 103 -14.02 9.80 -3.30
N VAL A 104 -12.70 9.64 -3.30
CA VAL A 104 -11.76 10.75 -3.09
C VAL A 104 -11.80 11.75 -4.26
N ALA A 105 -11.88 11.28 -5.50
CA ALA A 105 -11.96 12.14 -6.67
C ALA A 105 -13.27 12.95 -6.73
N GLU A 106 -14.40 12.31 -6.43
CA GLU A 106 -15.72 12.95 -6.39
C GLU A 106 -15.83 14.00 -5.27
N ALA A 107 -15.32 13.67 -4.07
CA ALA A 107 -15.25 14.62 -2.96
C ALA A 107 -14.36 15.83 -3.28
N GLY A 108 -13.25 15.63 -4.00
CA GLY A 108 -12.36 16.71 -4.43
C GLY A 108 -12.99 17.65 -5.47
N ASN A 109 -13.85 17.15 -6.35
CA ASN A 109 -14.56 17.97 -7.34
C ASN A 109 -15.70 18.79 -6.71
N THR A 110 -16.34 18.26 -5.68
CA THR A 110 -17.47 18.93 -5.00
C THR A 110 -17.02 20.15 -4.17
N GLN A 111 -15.75 20.19 -3.72
CA GLN A 111 -15.19 21.32 -2.98
C GLN A 111 -14.61 22.44 -3.87
N GLN A 112 -14.63 22.28 -5.19
CA GLN A 112 -14.15 23.29 -6.16
C GLN A 112 -15.28 24.01 -6.92
N GLY A 113 -16.55 23.72 -6.60
CA GLY A 113 -17.74 24.33 -7.21
C GLY A 113 -18.37 25.42 -6.37
#